data_AF-A0A3S2CBE5-F1
#
_entry.id   AF-A0A3S2CBE5-F1
#
_cell.length_a   1.000
_cell.length_b   1.000
_cell.length_c   1.000
_cell.angle_alpha   90.00
_cell.angle_beta   90.00
_cell.angle_gamma   90.00
#
_symmetry.space_group_name_H-M   'P 1'
#
loop_
_entity.id
_entity.type
_entity.pdbx_description
1 polymer ?
#
loop_
_entity_poly.entity_id
_entity_poly.type
_entity_poly.pdbx_seq_one_letter_code
_entity_poly.pdbx_strand_id
1 'polypeptide(L)' 'MTGKPVAKSLHTVTVLVKLAQYLMHHRIMSDPHDALDEALEVLDLDFKPDPYGLDAAARKQLLAGASK' A
#
# COMPACT_ATOMS: atom_id res chain seq x y z
N MET A 1 -11.96 -24.00 8.90
CA MET A 1 -11.92 -22.66 8.28
C MET A 1 -11.31 -21.69 9.29
N THR A 2 -9.99 -21.56 9.29
CA THR A 2 -9.29 -20.58 10.13
C THR A 2 -9.45 -19.21 9.47
N GLY A 3 -10.33 -18.36 10.03
CA GLY A 3 -10.52 -16.99 9.56
C GLY A 3 -9.20 -16.24 9.62
N LYS A 4 -8.63 -15.95 8.45
CA LYS A 4 -7.46 -15.08 8.31
C LYS A 4 -7.78 -13.73 8.99
N PRO A 5 -6.88 -13.13 9.78
CA PRO A 5 -7.15 -11.89 10.50
C PRO A 5 -7.32 -10.70 9.54
N VAL A 6 -8.56 -10.49 9.08
CA VAL A 6 -8.93 -9.42 8.13
C VAL A 6 -8.63 -8.03 8.68
N ALA A 7 -8.84 -7.81 9.98
CA ALA A 7 -8.68 -6.49 10.61
C ALA A 7 -7.23 -5.96 10.62
N LYS A 8 -6.23 -6.84 10.77
CA LYS A 8 -4.80 -6.46 10.69
C LYS A 8 -4.38 -6.16 9.25
N SER A 9 -4.99 -6.86 8.30
CA SER A 9 -4.78 -6.66 6.86
C SER A 9 -5.27 -5.27 6.43
N LEU A 10 -6.42 -4.83 6.94
CA LEU A 10 -7.00 -3.51 6.63
C LEU A 10 -6.15 -2.32 7.11
N HIS A 11 -5.56 -2.43 8.32
CA HIS A 11 -4.66 -1.41 8.86
C HIS A 11 -3.39 -1.29 8.02
N THR A 12 -2.81 -2.42 7.61
CA THR A 12 -1.58 -2.44 6.81
C THR A 12 -1.80 -1.79 5.44
N VAL A 13 -2.93 -2.08 4.78
CA VAL A 13 -3.34 -1.40 3.53
C VAL A 13 -3.45 0.12 3.73
N THR A 14 -4.05 0.55 4.83
CA THR A 14 -4.18 1.99 5.14
C THR A 14 -2.81 2.66 5.35
N VAL A 15 -1.89 1.98 6.02
CA VAL A 15 -0.51 2.47 6.22
C VAL A 15 0.21 2.60 4.89
N LEU A 16 0.14 1.59 4.02
CA LEU A 16 0.74 1.61 2.69
C LEU A 16 0.23 2.79 1.86
N VAL A 17 -1.09 2.99 1.81
CA VAL A 17 -1.71 4.10 1.06
C VAL A 17 -1.25 5.45 1.60
N LYS A 18 -1.24 5.65 2.94
CA LYS A 18 -0.80 6.91 3.53
C LYS A 18 0.68 7.19 3.33
N LEU A 19 1.53 6.15 3.38
CA LEU A 19 2.96 6.29 3.13
C LEU A 19 3.22 6.64 1.66
N ALA A 20 2.56 5.97 0.73
CA ALA A 20 2.65 6.31 -0.70
C ALA A 20 2.23 7.76 -0.96
N GLN A 21 1.11 8.21 -0.38
CA GLN A 21 0.67 9.62 -0.49
C GLN A 21 1.68 10.60 0.10
N TYR A 22 2.29 10.26 1.24
CA TYR A 22 3.36 11.06 1.84
C TYR A 22 4.58 11.16 0.89
N LEU A 23 5.01 10.05 0.31
CA LEU A 23 6.13 10.00 -0.65
C LEU A 23 5.84 10.83 -1.90
N MET A 24 4.62 10.75 -2.44
CA MET A 24 4.19 11.58 -3.56
C MET A 24 4.27 13.07 -3.23
N HIS A 25 3.79 13.47 -2.04
CA HIS A 25 3.76 14.88 -1.64
C HIS A 25 5.15 15.44 -1.29
N HIS A 26 6.00 14.64 -0.64
CA HIS A 26 7.26 15.12 -0.04
C HIS A 26 8.53 14.73 -0.81
N ARG A 27 8.48 13.71 -1.68
CA ARG A 27 9.63 13.25 -2.46
C ARG A 27 9.49 13.46 -3.97
N ILE A 28 8.49 14.23 -4.40
CA ILE A 28 8.25 14.57 -5.81
C ILE A 28 8.06 13.29 -6.66
N MET A 29 7.45 12.26 -6.07
CA MET A 29 7.03 11.07 -6.82
C MET A 29 5.69 11.36 -7.48
N SER A 30 5.66 11.38 -8.81
CA SER A 30 4.44 11.69 -9.57
C SER A 30 3.60 10.46 -9.88
N ASP A 31 4.21 9.27 -9.93
CA ASP A 31 3.51 8.01 -10.20
C ASP A 31 3.05 7.35 -8.89
N PRO A 32 1.74 7.13 -8.70
CA PRO A 32 1.21 6.38 -7.56
C PRO A 32 1.75 4.94 -7.44
N HIS A 33 2.11 4.31 -8.56
CA HIS A 33 2.67 2.96 -8.56
C HIS A 33 4.08 2.95 -7.98
N ASP A 34 4.97 3.82 -8.48
CA ASP A 34 6.33 3.96 -7.95
C ASP A 34 6.32 4.33 -6.46
N ALA A 35 5.40 5.23 -6.06
CA ALA A 35 5.28 5.64 -4.66
C ALA A 35 4.81 4.50 -3.73
N LEU A 36 4.01 3.56 -4.26
CA LEU A 36 3.61 2.39 -3.50
C LEU A 36 4.71 1.33 -3.44
N ASP A 37 5.48 1.16 -4.52
CA ASP A 37 6.63 0.26 -4.56
C ASP A 37 7.69 0.72 -3.55
N GLU A 38 8.01 2.02 -3.50
CA GLU A 38 8.87 2.61 -2.47
C GLU A 38 8.28 2.44 -1.06
N ALA A 39 6.95 2.54 -0.89
CA ALA A 39 6.32 2.31 0.41
C ALA A 39 6.45 0.85 0.87
N LEU A 40 6.41 -0.12 -0.05
CA LEU A 40 6.67 -1.52 0.24
C LEU A 40 8.13 -1.75 0.63
N GLU A 41 9.09 -1.12 -0.08
CA GLU A 41 10.52 -1.19 0.25
C GLU A 41 10.82 -0.57 1.63
N VAL A 42 10.29 0.62 1.93
CA VAL A 42 10.46 1.30 3.23
C VAL A 42 9.95 0.45 4.41
N LEU A 43 8.91 -0.35 4.18
CA LEU A 43 8.34 -1.25 5.18
C LEU A 43 8.94 -2.67 5.13
N ASP A 44 9.94 -2.90 4.28
CA ASP A 44 10.58 -4.20 4.06
C ASP A 44 9.54 -5.29 3.71
N LEU A 45 8.67 -5.01 2.74
CA LEU A 45 7.58 -5.89 2.29
C LEU A 45 7.68 -6.33 0.82
N ASP A 46 8.51 -5.67 0.02
CA ASP A 46 8.69 -5.86 -1.43
C ASP A 46 9.05 -7.29 -1.87
N PHE A 47 9.86 -8.01 -1.09
CA PHE A 47 10.22 -9.41 -1.35
C PHE A 47 9.51 -10.41 -0.44
N LYS A 48 8.55 -9.96 0.38
CA LYS A 48 7.85 -10.83 1.31
C LYS A 48 6.60 -11.44 0.66
N PRO A 49 6.25 -12.70 0.97
CA PRO A 49 4.99 -13.27 0.53
C PRO A 49 3.81 -12.39 0.97
N ASP A 50 2.87 -12.16 0.06
CA ASP A 50 1.63 -11.40 0.33
C ASP A 50 0.41 -12.34 0.37
N PRO A 51 0.24 -13.14 1.45
CA PRO A 51 -0.86 -14.11 1.56
C PRO A 51 -2.24 -13.46 1.77
N TYR A 52 -2.28 -12.13 1.90
CA TYR A 52 -3.48 -11.33 2.16
C TYR A 52 -3.81 -10.35 1.02
N GLY A 53 -2.97 -10.23 -0.01
CA GLY A 53 -3.19 -9.34 -1.15
C GLY A 53 -3.14 -7.85 -0.77
N LEU A 54 -2.27 -7.50 0.19
CA LEU A 54 -2.08 -6.14 0.69
C LEU A 54 -1.64 -5.16 -0.40
N ASP A 55 -0.73 -5.58 -1.29
CA ASP A 55 -0.25 -4.73 -2.39
C ASP A 55 -1.40 -4.40 -3.34
N ALA A 56 -2.05 -5.44 -3.88
CA ALA A 56 -3.19 -5.28 -4.78
C ALA A 56 -4.33 -4.44 -4.16
N ALA A 57 -4.60 -4.62 -2.87
CA ALA A 57 -5.60 -3.83 -2.15
C ALA A 57 -5.18 -2.36 -2.01
N ALA A 58 -3.91 -2.09 -1.68
CA ALA A 58 -3.37 -0.74 -1.58
C ALA A 58 -3.36 -0.02 -2.94
N ARG A 59 -2.92 -0.67 -4.02
CA ARG A 59 -2.99 -0.12 -5.39
C ARG A 59 -4.39 0.31 -5.76
N LYS A 60 -5.37 -0.58 -5.54
CA LYS A 60 -6.78 -0.30 -5.84
C LYS A 60 -7.29 0.91 -5.05
N GLN A 61 -6.96 0.99 -3.76
CA GLN A 61 -7.40 2.09 -2.90
C GLN A 61 -6.73 3.42 -3.26
N LEU A 62 -5.43 3.40 -3.57
CA LEU A 62 -4.67 4.59 -3.95
C LEU A 62 -5.18 5.20 -5.27
N LEU A 63 -5.42 4.36 -6.28
CA LEU A 63 -5.98 4.78 -7.57
C LEU A 63 -7.42 5.29 -7.46
N ALA A 64 -8.25 4.65 -6.63
CA ALA A 64 -9.61 5.13 -6.36
C ALA A 64 -9.62 6.48 -5.64
N GLY A 65 -8.62 6.77 -4.81
CA GLY A 65 -8.44 8.05 -4.12
C GLY A 65 -7.92 9.17 -5.02
N ALA A 66 -7.10 8.86 -6.03
CA ALA A 66 -6.57 9.83 -6.99
C ALA A 66 -7.60 10.37 -8.01
N SER A 67 -8.79 9.75 -8.07
CA SER A 67 -9.87 10.12 -9.01
C SER A 67 -10.90 11.12 -8.42
N LYS A 68 -10.60 11.73 -7.27
CA LYS A 68 -11.42 12.76 -6.63
C LYS A 68 -10.65 14.07 -6.50
#